data_AF-A0ABC8ABL5-F1
#
_entry.id   AF-A0ABC8ABL5-F1
#
_cell.length_a   1.000
_cell.length_b   1.000
_cell.length_c   1.000
_cell.angle_alpha   90.00
_cell.angle_beta   90.00
_cell.angle_gamma   90.00
#
_symmetry.space_group_name_H-M   'P 1'
#
loop_
_entity.id
_entity.type
_entity.pdbx_description
1 polymer ?
#
loop_
_entity_poly.entity_id
_entity_poly.type
_entity_poly.pdbx_seq_one_letter_code
_entity_poly.pdbx_strand_id
1 'polypeptide(L)'
;MFGMTDRVPLSLEARMKREPRFLPPLQSVIYGYTRRMLDQTAMNAQSFAMVLAETYLSLTAPDVRGVALRIGDDVAEDMRNNAQVLRRYMDGTVKTLPADLVDAWMLALPEPYRGECERDLARRRGVLPVRLPAANPAARVVGVAELVSEFAQLLEVIAPALADGRIDTNDLPFARRILDESDDVIAAVLGIRGQVQAMFQEGVA
;
A
#
# COMPACT_ATOMS: atom_id res chain seq x y z
N MET A 1 60.94 26.21 8.09
CA MET A 1 60.31 26.00 9.40
C MET A 1 58.83 26.34 9.23
N PHE A 2 57.96 25.33 9.30
CA PHE A 2 56.50 25.31 9.59
C PHE A 2 55.60 26.48 9.12
N GLY A 3 54.45 26.32 8.48
CA GLY A 3 53.64 25.13 8.26
C GLY A 3 52.43 25.46 7.37
N MET A 4 52.10 24.47 6.55
CA MET A 4 50.91 24.29 5.73
C MET A 4 49.65 24.32 6.59
N THR A 5 48.63 25.10 6.21
CA THR A 5 47.20 24.77 6.32
C THR A 5 46.41 25.82 5.56
N ASP A 6 46.11 25.51 4.30
CA ASP A 6 44.93 26.03 3.61
C ASP A 6 43.71 25.71 4.46
N ARG A 7 43.13 26.71 5.11
CA ARG A 7 41.74 26.60 5.56
C ARG A 7 40.88 26.84 4.34
N VAL A 8 40.59 25.77 3.62
CA VAL A 8 39.40 25.69 2.77
C VAL A 8 38.23 26.13 3.67
N PRO A 9 37.55 27.26 3.39
CA PRO A 9 36.30 27.54 4.09
C PRO A 9 35.38 26.38 3.72
N LEU A 10 34.92 25.64 4.74
CA LEU A 10 33.91 24.59 4.62
C LEU A 10 32.88 25.06 3.59
N SER A 11 32.81 24.29 2.52
CA SER A 11 32.06 24.56 1.31
C SER A 11 30.58 24.78 1.63
N LEU A 12 29.85 25.18 0.59
CA LEU A 12 28.40 25.11 0.44
C LEU A 12 27.77 23.72 0.74
N GLU A 13 28.30 22.95 1.69
CA GLU A 13 27.49 22.21 2.66
C GLU A 13 26.66 23.21 3.50
N ALA A 14 25.86 24.03 2.80
CA ALA A 14 24.53 24.33 3.25
C ALA A 14 23.99 23.00 3.75
N ARG A 15 24.04 22.87 5.09
CA ARG A 15 23.26 21.92 5.86
C ARG A 15 21.89 22.08 5.24
N MET A 16 21.56 21.22 4.27
CA MET A 16 20.20 20.97 3.85
C MET A 16 19.59 20.50 5.16
N LYS A 17 19.09 21.45 5.94
CA LYS A 17 18.22 21.20 7.07
C LYS A 17 17.12 20.42 6.40
N ARG A 18 17.20 19.09 6.45
CA ARG A 18 16.12 18.23 6.02
C ARG A 18 14.97 18.69 6.87
N GLU A 19 14.09 19.49 6.30
CA GLU A 19 12.91 19.96 7.01
C GLU A 19 12.25 18.71 7.57
N PRO A 20 11.85 18.71 8.85
CA PRO A 20 11.17 17.56 9.43
C PRO A 20 9.93 17.26 8.59
N ARG A 21 10.03 16.27 7.70
CA ARG A 21 8.89 15.79 6.93
C ARG A 21 8.16 14.78 7.79
N PHE A 22 7.22 15.27 8.60
CA PHE A 22 6.36 14.41 9.40
C PHE A 22 5.48 13.59 8.47
N LEU A 23 5.59 12.27 8.55
CA LEU A 23 4.66 11.38 7.88
C LEU A 23 3.34 11.35 8.65
N PRO A 24 2.18 11.24 7.98
CA PRO A 24 0.91 11.05 8.68
C PRO A 24 0.99 9.78 9.54
N PRO A 25 0.21 9.65 10.63
CA PRO A 25 0.12 8.39 11.36
C PRO A 25 -0.26 7.23 10.43
N LEU A 26 0.31 6.04 10.65
CA LEU A 26 0.06 4.87 9.81
C LEU A 26 -1.44 4.54 9.70
N GLN A 27 -2.13 4.56 10.84
CA GLN A 27 -3.56 4.33 10.90
C GLN A 27 -4.38 5.35 10.09
N SER A 28 -3.92 6.60 9.98
CA SER A 28 -4.61 7.62 9.19
C SER A 28 -4.60 7.30 7.68
N VAL A 29 -3.56 6.62 7.20
CA VAL A 29 -3.49 6.15 5.81
C VAL A 29 -4.56 5.10 5.57
N ILE A 30 -4.59 4.05 6.41
CA ILE A 30 -5.56 2.94 6.30
C ILE A 30 -7.00 3.44 6.43
N TYR A 31 -7.27 4.32 7.39
CA TYR A 31 -8.60 4.88 7.59
C TYR A 31 -9.02 5.77 6.42
N GLY A 32 -8.07 6.50 5.81
CA GLY A 32 -8.30 7.29 4.61
C GLY A 32 -8.79 6.44 3.44
N TYR A 33 -8.09 5.33 3.15
CA TYR A 33 -8.52 4.39 2.10
C TYR A 33 -9.83 3.69 2.45
N THR A 34 -10.04 3.34 3.72
CA THR A 34 -11.31 2.75 4.18
C THR A 34 -12.48 3.72 3.97
N ARG A 35 -12.33 5.01 4.30
CA ARG A 35 -13.38 6.02 4.05
C ARG A 35 -13.64 6.16 2.55
N ARG A 36 -12.58 6.31 1.76
CA ARG A 36 -12.68 6.44 0.31
C ARG A 36 -13.44 5.25 -0.33
N MET A 37 -13.14 4.03 0.13
CA MET A 37 -13.82 2.82 -0.28
C MET A 37 -15.31 2.82 0.11
N LEU A 38 -15.66 3.21 1.35
CA LEU A 38 -17.06 3.32 1.78
C LEU A 38 -17.82 4.42 1.02
N ASP A 39 -17.15 5.51 0.67
CA ASP A 39 -17.77 6.66 0.01
C ASP A 39 -17.98 6.43 -1.50
N GLN A 40 -17.10 5.66 -2.15
CA GLN A 40 -17.08 5.47 -3.61
C GLN A 40 -17.73 4.15 -4.07
N THR A 41 -18.05 3.24 -3.16
CA THR A 41 -18.62 1.92 -3.48
C THR A 41 -19.94 1.69 -2.77
N ALA A 42 -20.66 0.64 -3.17
CA ALA A 42 -21.88 0.21 -2.47
C ALA A 42 -21.58 -0.59 -1.19
N MET A 43 -20.31 -0.76 -0.80
CA MET A 43 -19.97 -1.48 0.41
C MET A 43 -20.33 -0.68 1.65
N ASN A 44 -21.07 -1.31 2.56
CA ASN A 44 -21.42 -0.70 3.85
C ASN A 44 -20.41 -1.09 4.95
N ALA A 45 -20.37 -0.28 6.01
CA ALA A 45 -19.44 -0.46 7.12
C ALA A 45 -19.62 -1.77 7.90
N GLN A 46 -20.84 -2.34 7.95
CA GLN A 46 -21.09 -3.61 8.63
C GLN A 46 -20.50 -4.77 7.84
N SER A 47 -20.75 -4.81 6.54
CA SER A 47 -20.18 -5.80 5.63
C SER A 47 -18.65 -5.73 5.62
N PHE A 48 -18.08 -4.53 5.56
CA PHE A 48 -16.62 -4.37 5.68
C PHE A 48 -16.08 -4.85 7.03
N ALA A 49 -16.77 -4.55 8.13
CA ALA A 49 -16.36 -5.00 9.47
C ALA A 49 -16.35 -6.54 9.58
N MET A 50 -17.24 -7.23 8.87
CA MET A 50 -17.23 -8.71 8.83
C MET A 50 -16.04 -9.25 8.05
N VAL A 51 -15.73 -8.67 6.88
CA VAL A 51 -14.52 -9.06 6.10
C VAL A 51 -13.25 -8.82 6.92
N LEU A 52 -13.19 -7.69 7.63
CA LEU A 52 -12.09 -7.38 8.54
C LEU A 52 -11.97 -8.40 9.68
N ALA A 53 -13.10 -8.77 10.31
CA ALA A 53 -13.12 -9.78 11.36
C ALA A 53 -12.63 -11.14 10.85
N GLU A 54 -13.13 -11.61 9.71
CA GLU A 54 -12.71 -12.87 9.10
C GLU A 54 -11.21 -12.87 8.76
N THR A 55 -10.72 -11.78 8.16
CA THR A 55 -9.30 -11.60 7.84
C THR A 55 -8.43 -11.58 9.10
N TYR A 56 -8.84 -10.84 10.13
CA TYR A 56 -8.09 -10.77 11.39
C TYR A 56 -8.01 -12.13 12.10
N LEU A 57 -9.13 -12.82 12.21
CA LEU A 57 -9.22 -14.10 12.90
C LEU A 57 -8.51 -15.22 12.13
N SER A 58 -8.45 -15.15 10.81
CA SER A 58 -7.69 -16.12 10.01
C SER A 58 -6.17 -15.91 10.08
N LEU A 59 -5.70 -14.66 10.20
CA LEU A 59 -4.27 -14.33 10.26
C LEU A 59 -3.68 -14.42 11.68
N THR A 60 -4.49 -14.17 12.71
CA THR A 60 -4.02 -14.03 14.09
C THR A 60 -4.43 -15.24 14.94
N ALA A 61 -3.46 -15.90 15.55
CA ALA A 61 -3.69 -17.06 16.41
C ALA A 61 -4.59 -16.71 17.62
N PRO A 62 -5.50 -17.60 18.06
CA PRO A 62 -6.51 -17.28 19.08
C PRO A 62 -5.99 -16.71 20.39
N ASP A 63 -4.83 -17.18 20.85
CA ASP A 63 -4.20 -16.87 22.14
C ASP A 63 -3.54 -15.49 22.19
N VAL A 64 -3.25 -14.88 21.03
CA VAL A 64 -2.60 -13.56 20.94
C VAL A 64 -3.53 -12.45 20.46
N ARG A 65 -4.81 -12.76 20.21
CA ARG A 65 -5.79 -11.76 19.73
C ARG A 65 -6.08 -10.70 20.80
N GLY A 66 -5.82 -9.45 20.45
CA GLY A 66 -6.12 -8.29 21.30
C GLY A 66 -7.42 -7.56 20.95
N VAL A 67 -8.01 -7.84 19.78
CA VAL A 67 -9.17 -7.12 19.26
C VAL A 67 -10.42 -7.98 19.38
N ALA A 68 -11.49 -7.41 19.96
CA ALA A 68 -12.76 -8.08 20.20
C ALA A 68 -13.65 -8.22 18.95
N LEU A 69 -13.07 -8.62 17.81
CA LEU A 69 -13.79 -9.01 16.60
C LEU A 69 -14.29 -10.46 16.73
N ARG A 70 -15.46 -10.75 16.17
CA ARG A 70 -16.17 -12.03 16.36
C ARG A 70 -16.73 -12.57 15.05
N ILE A 71 -16.67 -13.89 14.89
CA ILE A 71 -17.38 -14.64 13.86
C ILE A 71 -17.87 -15.91 14.55
N GLY A 72 -19.19 -16.04 14.70
CA GLY A 72 -19.87 -17.13 15.38
C GLY A 72 -21.26 -17.37 14.81
N ASP A 73 -22.13 -17.99 15.62
CA ASP A 73 -23.42 -18.49 15.14
C ASP A 73 -24.49 -17.39 15.00
N ASP A 74 -24.45 -16.34 15.83
CA ASP A 74 -25.36 -15.18 15.70
C ASP A 74 -24.71 -14.08 14.84
N VAL A 75 -24.90 -14.23 13.52
CA VAL A 75 -24.39 -13.29 12.52
C VAL A 75 -24.88 -11.86 12.77
N ALA A 76 -26.10 -11.66 13.26
CA ALA A 76 -26.68 -10.34 13.45
C ALA A 76 -26.09 -9.63 14.68
N GLU A 77 -25.80 -10.36 15.76
CA GLU A 77 -25.03 -9.84 16.89
C GLU A 77 -23.59 -9.53 16.50
N ASP A 78 -22.92 -10.45 15.79
CA ASP A 78 -21.53 -10.28 15.37
C ASP A 78 -21.35 -9.08 14.44
N MET A 79 -22.24 -8.90 13.46
CA MET A 79 -22.24 -7.73 12.58
C MET A 79 -22.33 -6.42 13.37
N ARG A 80 -23.20 -6.36 14.39
CA ARG A 80 -23.35 -5.16 15.24
C ARG A 80 -22.10 -4.92 16.07
N ASN A 81 -21.56 -5.97 16.71
CA ASN A 81 -20.32 -5.88 17.48
C ASN A 81 -19.15 -5.39 16.61
N ASN A 82 -18.91 -6.05 15.48
CA ASN A 82 -17.78 -5.75 14.61
C ASN A 82 -17.89 -4.35 14.00
N ALA A 83 -19.10 -3.93 13.59
CA ALA A 83 -19.33 -2.57 13.12
C ALA A 83 -19.05 -1.52 14.20
N GLN A 84 -19.42 -1.80 15.45
CA GLN A 84 -19.12 -0.93 16.58
C GLN A 84 -17.61 -0.86 16.87
N VAL A 85 -16.88 -1.98 16.78
CA VAL A 85 -15.41 -2.03 16.90
C VAL A 85 -14.77 -1.19 15.80
N LEU A 86 -15.15 -1.42 14.53
CA LEU A 86 -14.69 -0.66 13.37
C LEU A 86 -14.90 0.84 13.57
N ARG A 87 -16.11 1.23 13.96
CA ARG A 87 -16.47 2.64 14.19
C ARG A 87 -15.55 3.32 15.20
N ARG A 88 -15.29 2.65 16.33
CA ARG A 88 -14.43 3.20 17.41
C ARG A 88 -12.98 3.47 16.96
N TYR A 89 -12.47 2.71 16.01
CA TYR A 89 -11.17 2.99 15.40
C TYR A 89 -11.27 4.16 14.42
N MET A 90 -12.28 4.14 13.54
CA MET A 90 -12.48 5.14 12.49
C MET A 90 -12.82 6.54 13.01
N ASP A 91 -13.46 6.64 14.18
CA ASP A 91 -13.79 7.90 14.87
C ASP A 91 -12.71 8.36 15.88
N GLY A 92 -11.68 7.54 16.10
CA GLY A 92 -10.57 7.86 17.00
C GLY A 92 -10.84 7.62 18.49
N THR A 93 -11.97 7.01 18.85
CA THR A 93 -12.24 6.53 20.23
C THR A 93 -11.13 5.59 20.69
N VAL A 94 -10.65 4.72 19.80
CA VAL A 94 -9.44 3.91 20.02
C VAL A 94 -8.28 4.58 19.32
N LYS A 95 -7.28 5.01 20.09
CA LYS A 95 -6.16 5.82 19.59
C LYS A 95 -5.05 5.01 18.94
N THR A 96 -4.91 3.74 19.33
CA THR A 96 -3.79 2.89 18.91
C THR A 96 -4.33 1.73 18.09
N LEU A 97 -3.86 1.61 16.86
CA LEU A 97 -4.14 0.46 16.00
C LEU A 97 -3.10 -0.65 16.27
N PRO A 98 -3.50 -1.83 16.78
CA PRO A 98 -2.60 -2.97 16.99
C PRO A 98 -1.95 -3.45 15.68
N ALA A 99 -0.70 -3.91 15.73
CA ALA A 99 0.07 -4.29 14.54
C ALA A 99 -0.54 -5.48 13.78
N ASP A 100 -1.05 -6.47 14.50
CA ASP A 100 -1.81 -7.61 13.96
C ASP A 100 -3.10 -7.15 13.24
N LEU A 101 -3.76 -6.10 13.74
CA LEU A 101 -4.92 -5.53 13.08
C LEU A 101 -4.54 -4.66 11.86
N VAL A 102 -3.36 -4.05 11.82
CA VAL A 102 -2.87 -3.27 10.66
C VAL A 102 -2.88 -4.14 9.39
N ASP A 103 -2.25 -5.31 9.46
CA ASP A 103 -2.12 -6.19 8.29
C ASP A 103 -3.48 -6.74 7.86
N ALA A 104 -4.29 -7.20 8.82
CA ALA A 104 -5.64 -7.67 8.55
C ALA A 104 -6.52 -6.59 7.91
N TRP A 105 -6.40 -5.34 8.35
CA TRP A 105 -7.20 -4.24 7.82
C TRP A 105 -6.79 -3.87 6.40
N MET A 106 -5.50 -3.77 6.12
CA MET A 106 -5.01 -3.55 4.77
C MET A 106 -5.48 -4.67 3.82
N LEU A 107 -5.37 -5.93 4.24
CA LEU A 107 -5.75 -7.09 3.41
C LEU A 107 -7.26 -7.20 3.18
N ALA A 108 -8.08 -6.73 4.12
CA ALA A 108 -9.54 -6.70 4.03
C ALA A 108 -10.07 -5.64 3.04
N LEU A 109 -9.24 -4.65 2.64
CA LEU A 109 -9.63 -3.70 1.60
C LEU A 109 -9.77 -4.42 0.25
N PRO A 110 -10.80 -4.10 -0.54
CA PRO A 110 -10.87 -4.56 -1.93
C PRO A 110 -9.90 -3.75 -2.81
N GLU A 111 -9.58 -4.28 -3.98
CA GLU A 111 -8.93 -3.48 -5.02
C GLU A 111 -9.89 -2.41 -5.56
N PRO A 112 -9.39 -1.23 -5.97
CA PRO A 112 -7.98 -0.81 -6.00
C PRO A 112 -7.45 -0.25 -4.67
N TYR A 113 -8.31 -0.08 -3.66
CA TYR A 113 -7.98 0.59 -2.40
C TYR A 113 -6.89 -0.12 -1.61
N ARG A 114 -6.83 -1.45 -1.67
CA ARG A 114 -5.77 -2.24 -1.06
C ARG A 114 -4.42 -1.96 -1.68
N GLY A 115 -4.28 -2.08 -3.01
CA GLY A 115 -3.02 -1.84 -3.71
C GLY A 115 -2.49 -0.43 -3.45
N GLU A 116 -3.36 0.58 -3.54
CA GLU A 116 -2.98 1.96 -3.25
C GLU A 116 -2.58 2.17 -1.79
N CYS A 117 -3.32 1.59 -0.84
CA CYS A 117 -2.97 1.64 0.58
C CYS A 117 -1.60 0.98 0.84
N GLU A 118 -1.35 -0.17 0.24
CA GLU A 118 -0.08 -0.90 0.33
C GLU A 118 1.09 -0.06 -0.21
N ARG A 119 0.93 0.57 -1.39
CA ARG A 119 1.90 1.51 -1.96
C ARG A 119 2.21 2.65 -1.01
N ASP A 120 1.18 3.30 -0.48
CA ASP A 120 1.38 4.44 0.41
C ASP A 120 1.99 4.06 1.76
N LEU A 121 1.72 2.86 2.26
CA LEU A 121 2.39 2.34 3.45
C LEU A 121 3.87 1.98 3.17
N ALA A 122 4.17 1.36 2.03
CA ALA A 122 5.52 0.97 1.65
C ALA A 122 6.44 2.19 1.39
N ARG A 123 5.91 3.23 0.74
CA ARG A 123 6.61 4.50 0.47
C ARG A 123 7.13 5.19 1.72
N ARG A 124 6.47 5.01 2.87
CA ARG A 124 6.92 5.53 4.18
C ARG A 124 8.30 5.02 4.56
N ARG A 125 8.66 3.84 4.07
CA ARG A 125 9.94 3.17 4.32
C ARG A 125 10.90 3.27 3.12
N GLY A 126 10.52 3.97 2.05
CA GLY A 126 11.28 4.03 0.81
C GLY A 126 11.30 2.71 0.04
N VAL A 127 10.23 1.91 0.16
CA VAL A 127 10.10 0.60 -0.49
C VAL A 127 9.00 0.65 -1.54
N LEU A 128 9.22 -0.02 -2.66
CA LEU A 128 8.18 -0.34 -3.64
C LEU A 128 7.63 -1.73 -3.32
N PRO A 129 6.30 -1.87 -3.06
CA PRO A 129 5.74 -3.18 -2.80
C PRO A 129 5.64 -3.95 -4.13
N VAL A 130 6.18 -5.15 -4.14
CA VAL A 130 6.09 -6.07 -5.26
C VAL A 130 5.42 -7.32 -4.74
N ARG A 131 4.28 -7.69 -5.34
CA ARG A 131 3.60 -8.93 -4.97
C ARG A 131 4.42 -10.11 -5.46
N LEU A 132 4.78 -10.98 -4.53
CA LEU A 132 5.40 -12.25 -4.87
C LEU A 132 4.35 -13.13 -5.53
N PRO A 133 4.64 -13.70 -6.71
CA PRO A 133 3.68 -14.55 -7.40
C PRO A 133 3.36 -15.79 -6.57
N ALA A 134 2.08 -16.09 -6.42
CA ALA A 134 1.66 -17.37 -5.87
C ALA A 134 2.17 -18.52 -6.77
N ALA A 135 2.53 -19.65 -6.17
CA ALA A 135 3.02 -20.85 -6.85
C ALA A 135 1.91 -21.59 -7.64
N ASN A 136 1.06 -20.86 -8.36
CA ASN A 136 -0.03 -21.40 -9.17
C ASN A 136 0.27 -21.13 -10.66
N PRO A 137 0.25 -22.16 -11.54
CA PRO A 137 0.42 -22.00 -12.98
C PRO A 137 -0.51 -20.97 -13.63
N ALA A 138 -1.74 -20.81 -13.14
CA ALA A 138 -2.69 -19.80 -13.63
C ALA A 138 -2.18 -18.37 -13.41
N ALA A 139 -1.36 -18.15 -12.38
CA ALA A 139 -0.76 -16.84 -12.10
C ALA A 139 0.24 -16.40 -13.19
N ARG A 140 0.81 -17.34 -13.96
CA ARG A 140 1.81 -17.03 -15.01
C ARG A 140 1.23 -16.31 -16.22
N VAL A 141 0.07 -16.74 -16.70
CA VAL A 141 -0.63 -16.09 -17.83
C VAL A 141 -1.21 -14.73 -17.41
N VAL A 142 -1.66 -14.62 -16.16
CA VAL A 142 -2.16 -13.37 -15.58
C VAL A 142 -1.07 -12.29 -15.56
N GLY A 143 0.18 -12.64 -15.23
CA GLY A 143 1.27 -11.66 -15.10
C GLY A 143 1.59 -10.87 -16.38
N VAL A 144 1.53 -11.50 -17.56
CA VAL A 144 1.79 -10.79 -18.83
C VAL A 144 0.64 -9.86 -19.20
N ALA A 145 -0.61 -10.31 -19.02
CA ALA A 145 -1.78 -9.48 -19.27
C ALA A 145 -1.81 -8.26 -18.32
N GLU A 146 -1.51 -8.49 -17.04
CA GLU A 146 -1.38 -7.45 -16.02
C GLU A 146 -0.30 -6.42 -16.41
N LEU A 147 0.90 -6.86 -16.81
CA LEU A 147 1.95 -5.94 -17.29
C LEU A 147 1.47 -5.05 -18.45
N VAL A 148 0.78 -5.63 -19.44
CA VAL A 148 0.26 -4.86 -20.58
C VAL A 148 -0.81 -3.87 -20.12
N SER A 149 -1.70 -4.28 -19.22
CA SER A 149 -2.73 -3.41 -18.65
C SER A 149 -2.14 -2.26 -17.82
N GLU A 150 -1.13 -2.51 -16.97
CA GLU A 150 -0.45 -1.45 -16.22
C GLU A 150 0.30 -0.49 -17.15
N PHE A 151 0.95 -1.01 -18.19
CA PHE A 151 1.62 -0.16 -19.17
C PHE A 151 0.64 0.72 -19.95
N ALA A 152 -0.55 0.20 -20.30
CA ALA A 152 -1.60 0.99 -20.93
C ALA A 152 -2.10 2.12 -20.02
N GLN A 153 -2.34 1.83 -18.73
CA GLN A 153 -2.76 2.82 -17.74
C GLN A 153 -1.70 3.92 -17.55
N LEU A 154 -0.41 3.55 -17.50
CA LEU A 154 0.69 4.52 -17.47
C LEU A 154 0.66 5.45 -18.69
N LEU A 155 0.46 4.91 -19.90
CA LEU A 155 0.39 5.72 -21.12
C LEU A 155 -0.80 6.69 -21.10
N GLU A 156 -1.96 6.28 -20.59
CA GLU A 156 -3.14 7.15 -20.46
C GLU A 156 -2.86 8.39 -19.58
N VAL A 157 -2.03 8.24 -18.55
CA VAL A 157 -1.68 9.33 -17.62
C VAL A 157 -0.52 10.18 -18.12
N ILE A 158 0.46 9.56 -18.78
CA ILE A 158 1.61 10.27 -19.34
C ILE A 158 1.22 11.08 -20.58
N ALA A 159 0.29 10.60 -21.42
CA ALA A 159 -0.03 11.25 -22.69
C ALA A 159 -0.46 12.73 -22.54
N PRO A 160 -1.33 13.12 -21.58
CA PRO A 160 -1.63 14.54 -21.33
C PRO A 160 -0.43 15.35 -20.84
N ALA A 161 0.44 14.77 -20.01
CA ALA A 161 1.65 15.42 -19.49
C ALA A 161 2.76 15.57 -20.55
N LEU A 162 2.67 14.83 -21.67
CA LEU A 162 3.58 14.98 -22.81
C LEU A 162 2.98 15.79 -23.95
N ALA A 163 1.81 16.40 -23.78
CA ALA A 163 1.10 17.10 -24.86
C ALA A 163 1.89 18.28 -25.44
N ASP A 164 2.74 18.93 -24.63
CA ASP A 164 3.63 20.02 -25.06
C ASP A 164 5.06 19.53 -25.39
N GLY A 165 5.29 18.22 -25.33
CA GLY A 165 6.57 17.56 -25.58
C GLY A 165 7.60 17.70 -24.46
N ARG A 166 7.24 18.17 -23.26
CA ARG A 166 8.16 18.37 -22.14
C ARG A 166 7.51 17.93 -20.83
N ILE A 167 8.27 17.22 -20.00
CA ILE A 167 7.87 16.99 -18.59
C ILE A 167 8.49 18.10 -17.76
N ASP A 168 7.68 19.01 -17.24
CA ASP A 168 8.13 20.13 -16.41
C ASP A 168 7.20 20.42 -15.22
N THR A 169 7.33 21.59 -14.60
CA THR A 169 6.55 21.99 -13.43
C THR A 169 5.05 22.13 -13.71
N ASN A 170 4.64 22.30 -14.97
CA ASN A 170 3.23 22.35 -15.36
C ASN A 170 2.55 20.99 -15.20
N ASP A 171 3.32 19.89 -15.17
CA ASP A 171 2.82 18.52 -15.02
C ASP A 171 2.69 18.06 -13.56
N LEU A 172 2.96 18.94 -12.59
CA LEU A 172 2.78 18.66 -11.18
C LEU A 172 1.39 18.07 -10.83
N PRO A 173 0.28 18.47 -11.47
CA PRO A 173 -1.02 17.83 -11.25
C PRO A 173 -1.05 16.35 -11.64
N PHE A 174 -0.26 15.92 -12.63
CA PHE A 174 -0.18 14.54 -13.09
C PHE A 174 0.93 13.75 -12.39
N ALA A 175 1.97 14.43 -11.89
CA ALA A 175 3.20 13.82 -11.38
C ALA A 175 2.96 12.69 -10.37
N ARG A 176 2.03 12.88 -9.42
CA ARG A 176 1.72 11.82 -8.43
C ARG A 176 1.18 10.57 -9.10
N ARG A 177 0.20 10.74 -10.00
CA ARG A 177 -0.40 9.60 -10.69
C ARG A 177 0.60 8.93 -11.63
N ILE A 178 1.41 9.69 -12.37
CA ILE A 178 2.48 9.14 -13.21
C ILE A 178 3.42 8.25 -12.39
N LEU A 179 3.83 8.69 -11.20
CA LEU A 179 4.67 7.90 -10.31
C LEU A 179 3.94 6.65 -9.80
N ASP A 180 2.66 6.74 -9.46
CA ASP A 180 1.85 5.61 -9.01
C ASP A 180 1.72 4.54 -10.12
N GLU A 181 1.36 4.93 -11.34
CA GLU A 181 1.24 4.00 -12.48
C GLU A 181 2.62 3.44 -12.91
N SER A 182 3.69 4.22 -12.75
CA SER A 182 5.07 3.74 -13.03
C SER A 182 5.50 2.68 -12.03
N ASP A 183 5.18 2.87 -10.76
CA ASP A 183 5.41 1.91 -9.69
C ASP A 183 4.67 0.58 -9.99
N ASP A 184 3.45 0.65 -10.55
CA ASP A 184 2.64 -0.51 -10.92
C ASP A 184 3.23 -1.30 -12.09
N VAL A 185 3.72 -0.62 -13.12
CA VAL A 185 4.47 -1.27 -14.22
C VAL A 185 5.73 -1.97 -13.68
N ILE A 186 6.51 -1.31 -12.81
CA ILE A 186 7.72 -1.91 -12.22
C ILE A 186 7.35 -3.14 -11.39
N ALA A 187 6.29 -3.06 -10.58
CA ALA A 187 5.81 -4.17 -9.78
C ALA A 187 5.39 -5.37 -10.65
N ALA A 188 4.65 -5.13 -11.75
CA ALA A 188 4.25 -6.17 -12.68
C ALA A 188 5.46 -6.86 -13.34
N VAL A 189 6.47 -6.09 -13.78
CA VAL A 189 7.72 -6.65 -14.32
C VAL A 189 8.44 -7.51 -13.27
N LEU A 190 8.54 -7.04 -12.04
CA LEU A 190 9.18 -7.79 -10.96
C LEU A 190 8.39 -9.04 -10.55
N GLY A 191 7.06 -9.01 -10.66
CA GLY A 191 6.18 -10.16 -10.51
C GLY A 191 6.49 -11.25 -11.54
N ILE A 192 6.57 -10.90 -12.83
CA ILE A 192 6.97 -11.83 -13.90
C ILE A 192 8.38 -12.38 -13.63
N ARG A 193 9.34 -11.52 -13.25
CA ARG A 193 10.69 -11.96 -12.89
C ARG A 193 10.64 -12.99 -11.76
N GLY A 194 9.85 -12.75 -10.72
CA GLY A 194 9.67 -13.69 -9.60
C GLY A 194 9.13 -15.05 -10.07
N GLN A 195 8.20 -15.07 -11.02
CA GLN A 195 7.66 -16.32 -11.59
C GLN A 195 8.73 -17.11 -12.33
N VAL A 196 9.54 -16.43 -13.14
CA VAL A 196 10.67 -17.05 -13.85
C VAL A 196 11.69 -17.60 -12.85
N GLN A 197 12.00 -16.87 -11.78
CA GLN A 197 12.90 -17.34 -10.73
C GLN A 197 12.37 -18.57 -9.99
N ALA A 198 11.08 -18.62 -9.69
CA ALA A 198 10.45 -19.76 -9.03
C ALA A 198 10.54 -21.04 -9.87
N MET A 199 10.45 -20.95 -11.21
CA MET A 199 10.64 -22.10 -12.11
C MET A 199 12.00 -22.77 -11.94
N PHE A 200 13.05 -21.99 -11.70
CA PHE A 200 14.40 -22.53 -11.46
C PHE A 200 14.55 -23.16 -10.07
N GLN A 201 13.72 -22.80 -9.10
CA GLN A 201 13.74 -23.39 -7.76
C GLN A 201 12.95 -24.71 -7.70
N GLU A 202 11.87 -24.83 -8.47
CA GLU A 202 11.08 -26.07 -8.60
C GLU A 202 11.79 -27.16 -9.43
N GLY A 203 12.63 -26.77 -10.40
CA GLY A 203 13.40 -27.71 -11.24
C GLY A 203 14.68 -28.29 -10.62
N VAL A 204 14.98 -27.93 -9.37
CA VAL A 204 16.18 -28.37 -8.63
C VAL A 204 15.80 -29.25 -7.41
N ALA A 205 14.52 -29.58 -7.25
CA ALA A 205 14.00 -30.49 -6.22
C ALA A 205 13.73 -31.91 -6.77
#